data_AF-A0A7Y5IX40-F1
#
_entry.id   AF-A0A7Y5IX40-F1
#
_cell.length_a   1.000
_cell.length_b   1.000
_cell.length_c   1.000
_cell.angle_alpha   90.00
_cell.angle_beta   90.00
_cell.angle_gamma   90.00
#
_symmetry.space_group_name_H-M   'P 1'
#
loop_
_entity.id
_entity.type
_entity.pdbx_description
1 polymer ?
#
loop_
_entity_poly.entity_id
_entity_poly.type
_entity_poly.pdbx_seq_one_letter_code
_entity_poly.pdbx_strand_id
1 'polypeptide(L)' 'MKLEGDQVLLRVFLNTFQKWHHRPLYEVIVEKARMEHMAGATAL' A
#
# COMPACT_ATOMS: atom_id res chain seq x y z
N MET A 1 -12.41 8.53 12.12
CA MET A 1 -12.91 7.52 11.16
C MET A 1 -12.85 6.18 11.86
N LYS A 2 -13.98 5.47 12.01
CA LYS A 2 -14.03 4.15 12.67
C LYS A 2 -14.21 3.11 11.58
N LEU A 3 -13.23 2.21 11.42
CA LEU A 3 -13.32 1.09 10.50
C LEU A 3 -14.13 -0.01 11.20
N GLU A 4 -15.19 -0.50 10.56
CA GLU A 4 -16.08 -1.53 11.11
C GLU A 4 -15.69 -2.92 10.61
N GLY A 5 -15.92 -3.94 11.44
CA GLY A 5 -15.60 -5.34 11.13
C GLY A 5 -14.18 -5.77 11.50
N ASP A 6 -13.90 -7.05 11.26
CA ASP A 6 -12.57 -7.65 11.47
C ASP A 6 -11.57 -7.05 10.48
N GLN A 7 -10.39 -6.71 10.99
CA GLN A 7 -9.33 -6.06 10.21
C GLN A 7 -8.08 -6.92 10.22
N VAL A 8 -7.38 -6.92 9.09
CA VAL A 8 -6.09 -7.60 8.94
C VAL A 8 -5.00 -6.59 8.64
N LEU A 9 -3.83 -6.79 9.25
CA LEU A 9 -2.64 -6.01 8.93
C LEU A 9 -1.90 -6.70 7.78
N LEU A 10 -1.95 -6.11 6.59
CA LEU A 10 -1.12 -6.51 5.47
C LEU A 10 0.26 -5.85 5.57
N ARG A 11 1.34 -6.65 5.54
CA ARG A 11 2.71 -6.15 5.45
C ARG A 11 3.36 -6.65 4.16
N VAL A 12 3.78 -5.71 3.33
CA VAL A 12 4.48 -6.00 2.07
C VAL A 12 5.96 -5.67 2.26
N PHE A 13 6.84 -6.64 2.03
CA PHE A 13 8.29 -6.45 2.06
C PHE A 13 8.79 -6.29 0.63
N LEU A 14 9.50 -5.18 0.39
CA LEU A 14 10.00 -4.81 -0.92
C LEU A 14 11.48 -4.44 -0.81
N ASN A 15 12.19 -4.64 -1.91
CA ASN A 15 13.52 -4.04 -2.07
C ASN A 15 13.35 -2.61 -2.61
N THR A 16 14.10 -1.65 -2.07
CA THR A 16 14.08 -0.23 -2.45
C THR A 16 14.41 0.02 -3.93
N PHE A 17 15.09 -0.91 -4.60
CA PHE A 17 15.44 -0.78 -6.02
C PHE A 17 14.33 -1.21 -6.99
N GLN A 18 13.23 -1.78 -6.50
CA GLN A 18 12.14 -2.24 -7.37
C GLN A 18 11.35 -1.07 -7.95
N LYS A 19 11.10 -1.14 -9.26
CA LYS A 19 10.36 -0.13 -10.01
C LYS A 19 9.24 -0.75 -10.84
N TRP A 20 8.17 0.01 -11.03
CA TRP A 20 7.05 -0.30 -11.92
C TRP A 20 6.78 0.90 -12.83
N HIS A 21 6.85 0.70 -14.14
CA HIS A 21 6.80 1.78 -15.15
C HIS A 21 7.68 2.98 -14.78
N HIS A 22 8.95 2.72 -14.43
CA HIS A 22 9.95 3.71 -14.02
C HIS A 22 9.67 4.46 -12.70
N ARG A 23 8.62 4.11 -11.96
CA ARG A 23 8.31 4.66 -10.63
C ARG A 23 8.70 3.68 -9.52
N PRO A 24 9.10 4.15 -8.32
CA PRO A 24 9.32 3.27 -7.18
C PRO A 24 8.09 2.40 -6.89
N LEU A 25 8.28 1.10 -6.71
CA LEU A 25 7.16 0.17 -6.58
C LEU A 25 6.29 0.45 -5.34
N TYR A 26 6.89 0.92 -4.24
CA TYR A 26 6.13 1.24 -3.02
C TYR A 26 5.10 2.36 -3.25
N GLU A 27 5.42 3.36 -4.09
CA GLU A 27 4.51 4.46 -4.41
C GLU A 27 3.30 3.94 -5.18
N VAL A 28 3.54 3.08 -6.16
CA VAL A 28 2.48 2.45 -6.97
C VAL A 28 1.54 1.61 -6.08
N ILE A 29 2.08 0.90 -5.10
CA ILE A 29 1.27 0.09 -4.17
C ILE A 29 0.40 1.00 -3.29
N VAL A 30 0.95 2.09 -2.76
CA VAL A 30 0.20 3.05 -1.95
C VAL A 30 -0.89 3.74 -2.78
N GLU A 31 -0.57 4.19 -4.01
CA GLU A 31 -1.54 4.74 -4.95
C GLU A 31 -2.67 3.74 -5.23
N LYS A 32 -2.32 2.48 -5.50
CA LYS A 32 -3.30 1.42 -5.77
C LYS A 32 -4.19 1.15 -4.56
N ALA A 33 -3.63 1.07 -3.34
CA ALA A 33 -4.41 0.90 -2.12
C ALA A 33 -5.44 2.03 -1.93
N ARG A 34 -5.08 3.27 -2.29
CA ARG A 34 -5.99 4.41 -2.30
C ARG A 34 -7.08 4.28 -3.37
N MET A 35 -6.75 3.86 -4.59
CA MET A 35 -7.71 3.63 -5.67
C MET A 35 -8.72 2.53 -5.34
N GLU A 36 -8.28 1.49 -4.63
CA GLU A 36 -9.14 0.39 -4.16
C GLU A 36 -9.90 0.72 -2.87
N HIS A 37 -9.87 1.97 -2.40
CA HIS A 37 -10.56 2.42 -1.19
C HIS A 37 -10.21 1.59 0.07
N MET A 38 -8.97 1.10 0.16
CA MET A 38 -8.50 0.43 1.37
C MET A 38 -8.51 1.37 2.57
N ALA A 39 -8.60 0.79 3.76
CA ALA A 39 -8.59 1.50 5.04
C ALA A 39 -7.40 2.47 5.22
N GLY A 40 -6.25 2.13 4.64
CA GLY A 40 -5.05 2.95 4.64
C GLY A 40 -3.82 2.15 4.25
N ALA A 41 -2.73 2.85 3.93
CA ALA A 41 -1.42 2.27 3.64
C ALA A 41 -0.32 3.22 4.12
N THR A 42 0.71 2.68 4.78
CA THR A 42 1.89 3.41 5.26
C THR A 42 3.14 2.73 4.73
N ALA A 43 4.07 3.51 4.15
CA ALA A 43 5.40 3.05 3.77
C ALA A 43 6.41 3.40 4.88
N LEU A 44 7.38 2.52 5.11
CA LEU A 44 8.44 2.63 6.12
C LEU A 44 9.82 2.56 5.47
#